data_AF-F5A685-F1
#
_entry.id   AF-F5A685-F1
#
_cell.length_a   1.000
_cell.length_b   1.000
_cell.length_c   1.000
_cell.angle_alpha   90.00
_cell.angle_beta   90.00
_cell.angle_gamma   90.00
#
_symmetry.space_group_name_H-M   'P 1'
#
loop_
_entity.id
_entity.type
_entity.pdbx_description
1 polymer ?
#
loop_
_entity_poly.entity_id
_entity_poly.type
_entity_poly.pdbx_seq_one_letter_code
_entity_poly.pdbx_strand_id
1 'polypeptide(L)'
;DEKSKLKDLEEFREYPEGQFLTTNQGVRVSETDMSLKAGERGPTLLEDFHFREKLTHLDHERIPERVVHARGTGAHGYFECYESMAEYTMASFLQEAGKKTPVFVRFSTVVGFRGSADTVRDARGFATKFYTEDGNYDLVGNNIPVFFIQDAIKFPDLVHSIKPEPDDEMPQASAAHDTFWDFVASHY
;
A
#
# COMPACT_ATOMS: atom_id res chain seq x y z
N ASP A 1 -21.86 1.69 -12.01
CA ASP A 1 -21.14 0.84 -12.99
C ASP A 1 -19.98 0.17 -12.25
N GLU A 2 -19.87 -1.16 -12.30
CA GLU A 2 -18.86 -1.95 -11.58
C GLU A 2 -17.42 -1.61 -12.02
N LYS A 3 -17.24 -1.08 -13.24
CA LYS A 3 -15.93 -0.73 -13.81
C LYS A 3 -15.62 0.76 -13.78
N SER A 4 -16.48 1.60 -13.19
CA SER A 4 -16.28 3.06 -13.24
C SER A 4 -14.90 3.45 -12.71
N LYS A 5 -14.46 2.85 -11.59
CA LYS A 5 -13.14 3.16 -11.06
C LYS A 5 -11.99 2.77 -11.99
N LEU A 6 -12.11 1.67 -12.73
CA LEU A 6 -11.08 1.28 -13.70
C LEU A 6 -11.05 2.22 -14.91
N LYS A 7 -12.21 2.73 -15.33
CA LYS A 7 -12.32 3.75 -16.38
C LYS A 7 -11.70 5.07 -15.94
N ASP A 8 -11.95 5.51 -14.70
CA ASP A 8 -11.33 6.72 -14.15
C ASP A 8 -9.79 6.60 -14.10
N LEU A 9 -9.27 5.38 -13.92
CA LEU A 9 -7.82 5.14 -13.89
C LEU A 9 -7.19 5.07 -15.29
N GLU A 10 -8.00 5.00 -16.35
CA GLU A 10 -7.49 4.88 -17.73
C GLU A 10 -6.70 6.12 -18.16
N GLU A 11 -7.09 7.31 -17.68
CA GLU A 11 -6.39 8.58 -17.93
C GLU A 11 -4.91 8.55 -17.46
N PHE A 12 -4.60 7.71 -16.46
CA PHE A 12 -3.28 7.62 -15.85
C PHE A 12 -2.47 6.41 -16.32
N ARG A 13 -2.97 5.65 -17.31
CA ARG A 13 -2.22 4.53 -17.89
C ARG A 13 -1.30 5.03 -18.98
N GLU A 14 -0.07 4.54 -18.96
CA GLU A 14 0.90 4.80 -20.02
C GLU A 14 1.10 3.54 -20.88
N TYR A 15 1.11 3.73 -22.20
CA TYR A 15 1.28 2.67 -23.21
C TYR A 15 2.55 2.97 -24.02
N PRO A 16 3.70 2.36 -23.67
CA PRO A 16 4.99 2.73 -24.25
C PRO A 16 5.20 2.20 -25.68
N GLU A 17 4.33 1.35 -26.20
CA GLU A 17 4.48 0.72 -27.51
C GLU A 17 4.52 1.77 -28.63
N GLY A 18 5.61 1.77 -29.40
CA GLY A 18 5.81 2.72 -30.51
C GLY A 18 6.16 4.15 -30.07
N GLN A 19 6.33 4.40 -28.77
CA GLN A 19 6.78 5.69 -28.25
C GLN A 19 8.30 5.80 -28.26
N PHE A 20 8.81 7.03 -28.27
CA PHE A 20 10.23 7.30 -28.07
C PHE A 20 10.55 7.32 -26.57
N LEU A 21 11.74 6.86 -26.20
CA LEU A 21 12.26 7.13 -24.86
C LEU A 21 12.54 8.63 -24.71
N THR A 22 12.01 9.23 -23.65
CA THR A 22 12.21 10.64 -23.32
C THR A 22 12.66 10.82 -21.88
N THR A 23 13.20 12.00 -21.58
CA THR A 23 13.22 12.57 -20.22
C THR A 23 11.81 12.85 -19.73
N ASN A 24 11.67 13.14 -18.43
CA ASN A 24 10.40 13.55 -17.84
C ASN A 24 9.87 14.88 -18.40
N GLN A 25 10.73 15.67 -19.05
CA GLN A 25 10.37 16.91 -19.75
C GLN A 25 10.04 16.70 -21.24
N GLY A 26 9.97 15.44 -21.71
CA GLY A 26 9.63 15.10 -23.09
C GLY A 26 10.78 15.22 -24.11
N VAL A 27 12.02 15.46 -23.66
CA VAL A 27 13.20 15.50 -24.55
C VAL A 27 13.58 14.07 -24.92
N ARG A 28 13.64 13.76 -26.22
CA ARG A 28 14.05 12.44 -26.72
C ARG A 28 15.48 12.10 -26.30
N VAL A 29 15.69 10.86 -25.91
CA VAL A 29 16.99 10.32 -25.49
C VAL A 29 17.46 9.30 -26.52
N SER A 30 18.66 9.50 -27.06
CA SER A 30 19.25 8.61 -28.08
C SER A 30 20.22 7.57 -27.51
N GLU A 31 20.74 7.80 -26.30
CA GLU A 31 21.76 6.97 -25.64
C GLU A 31 21.42 6.88 -24.15
N THR A 32 21.42 5.66 -23.60
CA THR A 32 21.02 5.37 -22.21
C THR A 32 22.06 4.60 -21.42
N ASP A 33 23.08 4.07 -22.11
CA ASP A 33 24.06 3.14 -21.55
C ASP A 33 25.34 3.87 -21.17
N MET A 34 25.53 5.09 -21.69
CA MET A 34 26.71 5.91 -21.45
C MET A 34 26.35 7.30 -20.91
N SER A 35 27.02 7.71 -19.84
CA SER A 35 27.01 9.10 -19.39
C SER A 35 27.86 9.99 -20.32
N LEU A 36 27.52 11.27 -20.37
CA LEU A 36 28.34 12.30 -21.01
C LEU A 36 29.64 12.51 -20.23
N LYS A 37 30.78 12.38 -20.93
CA LYS A 37 32.13 12.45 -20.36
C LYS A 37 33.03 13.44 -21.11
N ALA A 38 34.04 13.97 -20.44
CA ALA A 38 35.13 14.71 -21.08
C ALA A 38 36.10 13.77 -21.84
N GLY A 39 35.68 13.29 -23.00
CA GLY A 39 36.37 12.25 -23.77
C GLY A 39 35.96 10.83 -23.37
N GLU A 40 36.30 9.84 -24.19
CA GLU A 40 35.79 8.46 -24.08
C GLU A 40 36.08 7.81 -22.71
N ARG A 41 37.26 8.09 -22.14
CA ARG A 41 37.72 7.59 -20.83
C ARG A 41 37.90 8.71 -19.80
N GLY A 42 37.22 9.84 -19.99
CA GLY A 42 37.26 10.99 -19.10
C GLY A 42 36.23 10.93 -17.96
N PRO A 43 36.24 11.93 -17.07
CA PRO A 43 35.23 12.08 -16.02
C PRO A 43 33.85 12.45 -16.59
N THR A 44 32.78 12.06 -15.88
CA THR A 44 31.40 12.46 -16.18
C THR A 44 31.19 13.97 -16.00
N LEU A 45 30.41 14.59 -16.87
CA LEU A 45 30.13 16.03 -16.83
C LEU A 45 28.83 16.34 -16.07
N LEU A 46 28.83 17.43 -15.29
CA LEU A 46 27.66 17.89 -14.54
C LEU A 46 26.51 18.36 -15.46
N GLU A 47 26.83 18.79 -16.68
CA GLU A 47 25.84 19.22 -17.68
C GLU A 47 25.00 18.06 -18.24
N ASP A 48 25.32 16.80 -17.92
CA ASP A 48 24.50 15.64 -18.24
C ASP A 48 23.18 15.64 -17.45
N PHE A 49 22.19 16.35 -17.98
CA PHE A 49 20.88 16.47 -17.36
C PHE A 49 20.07 15.17 -17.42
N HIS A 50 20.26 14.35 -18.46
CA HIS A 50 19.57 13.06 -18.57
C HIS A 50 20.03 12.10 -17.46
N PHE A 51 21.35 11.97 -17.27
CA PHE A 51 21.93 11.18 -16.19
C PHE A 51 21.41 11.63 -14.82
N ARG A 52 21.47 12.94 -14.55
CA ARG A 52 21.01 13.50 -13.26
C ARG A 52 19.53 13.30 -13.03
N GLU A 53 18.68 13.53 -14.03
CA GLU A 53 17.23 13.34 -13.90
C GLU A 53 16.90 11.89 -13.57
N LYS A 54 17.47 10.94 -14.34
CA LYS A 54 17.25 9.50 -14.16
C LYS A 54 17.70 9.03 -12.77
N LEU A 55 18.89 9.45 -12.33
CA LEU A 55 19.42 9.09 -11.01
C LEU A 55 18.62 9.75 -9.88
N THR A 56 18.24 11.03 -10.03
CA THR A 56 17.44 11.74 -9.02
C THR A 56 16.09 11.05 -8.82
N HIS A 57 15.44 10.58 -9.89
CA HIS A 57 14.19 9.85 -9.75
C HIS A 57 14.39 8.54 -8.97
N LEU A 58 15.44 7.76 -9.30
CA LEU A 58 15.80 6.53 -8.57
C LEU A 58 16.04 6.78 -7.08
N ASP A 59 16.84 7.80 -6.76
CA ASP A 59 17.24 8.14 -5.38
C ASP A 59 16.04 8.49 -4.50
N HIS A 60 14.90 8.88 -5.09
CA HIS A 60 13.68 9.30 -4.39
C HIS A 60 12.49 8.34 -4.58
N GLU A 61 12.71 7.12 -5.09
CA GLU A 61 11.62 6.15 -5.28
C GLU A 61 10.97 5.66 -3.97
N ARG A 62 11.74 5.66 -2.87
CA ARG A 62 11.27 5.09 -1.60
C ARG A 62 10.45 6.11 -0.82
N ILE A 63 9.15 5.84 -0.69
CA ILE A 63 8.29 6.49 0.31
C ILE A 63 8.22 5.64 1.58
N PRO A 64 7.97 6.24 2.77
CA PRO A 64 7.80 5.50 4.02
C PRO A 64 6.74 4.40 3.90
N GLU A 65 6.94 3.28 4.60
CA GLU A 65 5.89 2.27 4.69
C GLU A 65 4.82 2.66 5.71
N ARG A 66 3.71 1.91 5.69
CA ARG A 66 2.74 1.98 6.77
C ARG A 66 3.40 1.47 8.05
N VAL A 67 3.15 2.14 9.18
CA VAL A 67 3.70 1.77 10.50
C VAL A 67 3.34 0.33 10.87
N VAL A 68 2.08 -0.05 10.63
CA VAL A 68 1.55 -1.41 10.71
C VAL A 68 0.93 -1.78 9.36
N HIS A 69 0.77 -3.06 9.08
CA HIS A 69 0.22 -3.54 7.80
C HIS A 69 1.08 -3.14 6.59
N ALA A 70 2.41 -3.06 6.75
CA ALA A 70 3.33 -2.68 5.69
C ALA A 70 3.34 -3.71 4.54
N ARG A 71 3.45 -5.01 4.87
CA ARG A 71 3.34 -6.10 3.90
C ARG A 71 1.88 -6.36 3.52
N GLY A 72 1.56 -6.18 2.25
CA GLY A 72 0.21 -6.42 1.76
C GLY A 72 0.10 -6.37 0.25
N THR A 73 -1.03 -6.88 -0.25
CA THR A 73 -1.37 -6.98 -1.68
C THR A 73 -2.77 -6.43 -1.90
N GLY A 74 -3.05 -5.90 -3.08
CA GLY A 74 -4.36 -5.33 -3.39
C GLY A 74 -4.92 -5.76 -4.74
N ALA A 75 -6.24 -5.74 -4.84
CA ALA A 75 -6.97 -6.14 -6.04
C ALA A 75 -8.22 -5.26 -6.23
N HIS A 76 -8.56 -5.02 -7.49
CA HIS A 76 -9.82 -4.40 -7.88
C HIS A 76 -10.94 -5.44 -7.97
N GLY A 77 -12.17 -5.00 -7.71
CA GLY A 77 -13.37 -5.81 -7.89
C GLY A 77 -14.62 -4.95 -7.80
N TYR A 78 -15.75 -5.59 -7.51
CA TYR A 78 -16.99 -4.89 -7.19
C TYR A 78 -17.73 -5.59 -6.05
N PHE A 79 -18.54 -4.82 -5.34
CA PHE A 79 -19.53 -5.29 -4.37
C PHE A 79 -20.91 -5.21 -5.02
N GLU A 80 -21.77 -6.18 -4.75
CA GLU A 80 -23.17 -6.21 -5.21
C GLU A 80 -24.10 -6.43 -4.02
N CYS A 81 -25.06 -5.51 -3.84
CA CYS A 81 -26.05 -5.63 -2.78
C CYS A 81 -27.14 -6.61 -3.21
N TYR A 82 -27.42 -7.65 -2.42
CA TYR A 82 -28.44 -8.65 -2.79
C TYR A 82 -29.87 -8.13 -2.71
N GLU A 83 -30.17 -7.37 -1.66
CA GLU A 83 -31.49 -6.77 -1.40
C GLU A 83 -31.31 -5.34 -0.89
N SER A 84 -32.36 -4.51 -0.97
CA SER A 84 -32.31 -3.15 -0.43
C SER A 84 -32.20 -3.16 1.09
N MET A 85 -31.23 -2.41 1.63
CA MET A 85 -31.07 -2.19 3.07
C MET A 85 -31.69 -0.87 3.54
N ALA A 86 -32.61 -0.28 2.75
CA ALA A 86 -33.23 1.01 3.04
C ALA A 86 -33.96 1.07 4.40
N GLU A 87 -34.40 -0.09 4.92
CA GLU A 87 -34.96 -0.19 6.27
C GLU A 87 -33.94 0.16 7.37
N TYR A 88 -32.65 -0.13 7.15
CA TYR A 88 -31.60 -0.03 8.16
C TYR A 88 -30.64 1.14 7.94
N THR A 89 -30.48 1.61 6.70
CA THR A 89 -29.47 2.62 6.35
C THR A 89 -29.85 3.43 5.12
N MET A 90 -29.31 4.64 5.04
CA MET A 90 -29.42 5.55 3.88
C MET A 90 -28.22 5.45 2.92
N ALA A 91 -27.25 4.57 3.19
CA ALA A 91 -26.01 4.47 2.42
C ALA A 91 -26.30 4.05 0.96
N SER A 92 -25.96 4.89 -0.02
CA SER A 92 -26.34 4.73 -1.43
C SER A 92 -25.90 3.41 -2.07
N PHE A 93 -24.78 2.84 -1.65
CA PHE A 93 -24.29 1.56 -2.18
C PHE A 93 -25.07 0.33 -1.69
N LEU A 94 -26.01 0.52 -0.75
CA LEU A 94 -26.86 -0.52 -0.15
C LEU A 94 -28.36 -0.32 -0.40
N GLN A 95 -28.76 0.69 -1.20
CA GLN A 95 -30.18 1.05 -1.37
C GLN A 95 -30.92 0.16 -2.38
N GLU A 96 -30.23 -0.47 -3.32
CA GLU A 96 -30.85 -1.18 -4.44
C GLU A 96 -30.25 -2.57 -4.62
N ALA A 97 -31.11 -3.57 -4.80
CA ALA A 97 -30.71 -4.92 -5.16
C ALA A 97 -29.99 -4.93 -6.53
N GLY A 98 -28.91 -5.67 -6.65
CA GLY A 98 -28.07 -5.75 -7.84
C GLY A 98 -27.19 -4.51 -8.08
N LYS A 99 -27.20 -3.50 -7.19
CA LYS A 99 -26.33 -2.33 -7.34
C LYS A 99 -24.87 -2.74 -7.19
N LYS A 100 -24.10 -2.55 -8.26
CA LYS A 100 -22.68 -2.86 -8.30
C LYS A 100 -21.83 -1.63 -8.01
N THR A 101 -21.08 -1.69 -6.92
CA THR A 101 -20.18 -0.64 -6.43
C THR A 101 -18.74 -1.08 -6.63
N PRO A 102 -17.91 -0.35 -7.39
CA PRO A 102 -16.50 -0.70 -7.52
C PRO A 102 -15.82 -0.72 -6.16
N VAL A 103 -14.88 -1.64 -5.98
CA VAL A 103 -14.05 -1.71 -4.78
C VAL A 103 -12.58 -1.88 -5.11
N PHE A 104 -11.74 -1.45 -4.17
CA PHE A 104 -10.34 -1.87 -4.10
C PHE A 104 -10.10 -2.46 -2.72
N VAL A 105 -9.61 -3.70 -2.70
CA VAL A 105 -9.30 -4.41 -1.46
C VAL A 105 -7.79 -4.45 -1.29
N ARG A 106 -7.32 -4.24 -0.06
CA ARG A 106 -5.93 -4.51 0.34
C ARG A 106 -5.90 -5.49 1.51
N PHE A 107 -5.28 -6.64 1.27
CA PHE A 107 -4.94 -7.63 2.29
C PHE A 107 -3.54 -7.37 2.85
N SER A 108 -3.30 -7.71 4.10
CA SER A 108 -2.00 -7.48 4.74
C SER A 108 -1.76 -8.38 5.95
N THR A 109 -0.49 -8.57 6.31
CA THR A 109 -0.10 -8.93 7.69
C THR A 109 -0.15 -7.66 8.56
N VAL A 110 0.29 -7.70 9.82
CA VAL A 110 0.29 -6.53 10.73
C VAL A 110 1.71 -6.11 11.08
N VAL A 111 2.50 -7.05 11.61
CA VAL A 111 3.75 -6.76 12.31
C VAL A 111 4.88 -6.50 11.33
N GLY A 112 5.00 -7.33 10.30
CA GLY A 112 6.18 -7.34 9.45
C GLY A 112 6.34 -6.08 8.58
N PHE A 113 7.60 -5.72 8.29
CA PHE A 113 7.92 -4.67 7.32
C PHE A 113 7.53 -5.07 5.90
N ARG A 114 7.58 -4.15 4.92
CA ARG A 114 7.09 -4.42 3.54
C ARG A 114 7.73 -5.63 2.85
N GLY A 115 8.94 -6.02 3.26
CA GLY A 115 9.71 -7.15 2.72
C GLY A 115 9.54 -8.47 3.49
N SER A 116 8.69 -8.52 4.51
CA SER A 116 8.43 -9.73 5.29
C SER A 116 7.65 -10.80 4.50
N ALA A 117 7.64 -12.03 5.01
CA ALA A 117 6.96 -13.17 4.39
C ALA A 117 5.43 -13.16 4.58
N ASP A 118 4.69 -13.73 3.63
CA ASP A 118 3.21 -13.72 3.65
C ASP A 118 2.58 -14.72 4.62
N THR A 119 3.21 -15.89 4.81
CA THR A 119 2.65 -17.05 5.53
C THR A 119 3.03 -17.10 7.01
N VAL A 120 3.38 -15.94 7.61
CA VAL A 120 3.72 -15.82 9.03
C VAL A 120 2.51 -16.00 9.95
N ARG A 121 2.72 -16.34 11.22
CA ARG A 121 1.63 -16.31 12.22
C ARG A 121 1.36 -14.87 12.63
N ASP A 122 0.24 -14.31 12.20
CA ASP A 122 -0.10 -12.90 12.43
C ASP A 122 -1.62 -12.69 12.26
N ALA A 123 -2.17 -11.61 12.79
CA ALA A 123 -3.48 -11.14 12.34
C ALA A 123 -3.38 -10.65 10.88
N ARG A 124 -4.50 -10.68 10.15
CA ARG A 124 -4.56 -10.25 8.75
C ARG A 124 -5.50 -9.08 8.59
N GLY A 125 -4.99 -7.98 8.05
CA GLY A 125 -5.80 -6.83 7.66
C GLY A 125 -6.58 -7.13 6.38
N PHE A 126 -7.85 -6.74 6.36
CA PHE A 126 -8.76 -6.80 5.23
C PHE A 126 -9.44 -5.44 5.11
N ALA A 127 -8.83 -4.55 4.31
CA ALA A 127 -9.35 -3.21 4.08
C ALA A 127 -10.03 -3.15 2.70
N THR A 128 -11.31 -2.80 2.68
CA THR A 128 -12.11 -2.64 1.46
C THR A 128 -12.53 -1.19 1.30
N LYS A 129 -12.06 -0.55 0.24
CA LYS A 129 -12.51 0.78 -0.20
C LYS A 129 -13.67 0.62 -1.18
N PHE A 130 -14.81 1.21 -0.84
CA PHE A 130 -16.00 1.31 -1.69
C PHE A 130 -16.03 2.67 -2.36
N TYR A 131 -16.08 2.68 -3.68
CA TYR A 131 -16.23 3.90 -4.47
C TYR A 131 -17.71 4.18 -4.70
N THR A 132 -18.36 4.78 -3.69
CA THR A 132 -19.81 5.05 -3.71
C THR A 132 -20.13 6.41 -4.33
N GLU A 133 -21.40 6.63 -4.67
CA GLU A 133 -21.86 7.89 -5.27
C GLU A 133 -21.86 9.06 -4.27
N ASP A 134 -22.00 8.77 -2.97
CA ASP A 134 -22.00 9.78 -1.90
C ASP A 134 -20.64 9.92 -1.18
N GLY A 135 -19.59 9.39 -1.80
CA GLY A 135 -18.22 9.44 -1.29
C GLY A 135 -17.62 8.06 -1.03
N ASN A 136 -16.30 8.04 -0.84
CA ASN A 136 -15.61 6.79 -0.58
C ASN A 136 -15.87 6.32 0.84
N TYR A 137 -16.23 5.05 1.00
CA TYR A 137 -16.38 4.39 2.29
C TYR A 137 -15.29 3.33 2.46
N ASP A 138 -14.58 3.36 3.59
CA ASP A 138 -13.51 2.41 3.89
C ASP A 138 -13.92 1.48 5.03
N LEU A 139 -14.15 0.21 4.71
CA LEU A 139 -14.32 -0.85 5.71
C LEU A 139 -12.95 -1.44 6.03
N VAL A 140 -12.33 -0.99 7.12
CA VAL A 140 -10.98 -1.39 7.53
C VAL A 140 -11.07 -2.40 8.66
N GLY A 141 -11.05 -3.69 8.31
CA GLY A 141 -11.19 -4.80 9.25
C GLY A 141 -9.98 -5.70 9.36
N ASN A 142 -10.11 -6.73 10.20
CA ASN A 142 -9.17 -7.85 10.33
C ASN A 142 -9.87 -9.19 10.07
N ASN A 143 -9.10 -10.27 9.95
CA ASN A 143 -9.61 -11.64 9.84
C ASN A 143 -10.04 -12.28 11.19
N ILE A 144 -10.01 -11.51 12.27
CA ILE A 144 -10.43 -11.90 13.62
C ILE A 144 -11.55 -10.96 14.10
N PRO A 145 -12.52 -11.46 14.88
CA PRO A 145 -13.72 -10.69 15.25
C PRO A 145 -13.51 -9.76 16.47
N VAL A 146 -12.31 -9.76 17.06
CA VAL A 146 -11.94 -8.94 18.22
C VAL A 146 -10.57 -8.32 18.00
N PHE A 147 -10.21 -7.36 18.86
CA PHE A 147 -8.88 -6.76 18.86
C PHE A 147 -8.19 -6.98 20.21
N PHE A 148 -6.87 -6.80 20.26
CA PHE A 148 -6.03 -7.13 21.42
C PHE A 148 -6.17 -6.16 22.60
N ILE A 149 -6.67 -4.95 22.35
CA ILE A 149 -6.78 -3.87 23.34
C ILE A 149 -8.17 -3.23 23.28
N GLN A 150 -8.61 -2.63 24.38
CA GLN A 150 -9.91 -1.97 24.50
C GLN A 150 -9.86 -0.47 24.18
N ASP A 151 -8.78 0.22 24.54
CA ASP A 151 -8.59 1.66 24.34
C ASP A 151 -7.44 1.93 23.37
N ALA A 152 -7.66 2.85 22.42
CA ALA A 152 -6.68 3.25 21.41
C ALA A 152 -5.39 3.84 21.99
N ILE A 153 -5.42 4.40 23.21
CA ILE A 153 -4.21 4.92 23.86
C ILE A 153 -3.15 3.83 24.09
N LYS A 154 -3.56 2.56 24.19
CA LYS A 154 -2.67 1.39 24.31
C LYS A 154 -2.10 0.90 22.98
N PHE A 155 -2.52 1.47 21.84
CA PHE A 155 -2.08 1.00 20.53
C PHE A 155 -0.56 1.14 20.31
N PRO A 156 0.10 2.25 20.67
CA PRO A 156 1.56 2.32 20.57
C PRO A 156 2.27 1.29 21.44
N ASP A 157 1.78 1.04 22.66
CA ASP A 157 2.36 0.03 23.56
C ASP A 157 2.27 -1.37 22.96
N LEU A 158 1.08 -1.76 22.45
CA LEU A 158 0.88 -3.03 21.76
C LEU A 158 1.80 -3.15 20.55
N VAL A 159 1.84 -2.13 19.69
CA VAL A 159 2.63 -2.16 18.45
C VAL A 159 4.11 -2.23 18.76
N HIS A 160 4.63 -1.47 19.72
CA HIS A 160 6.03 -1.55 20.14
C HIS A 160 6.35 -2.92 20.76
N SER A 161 5.42 -3.51 21.51
CA SER A 161 5.64 -4.83 22.13
C SER A 161 5.70 -5.97 21.12
N ILE A 162 4.94 -5.91 20.02
CA ILE A 162 4.87 -7.00 19.02
C ILE A 162 5.81 -6.78 17.83
N LYS A 163 6.31 -5.56 17.63
CA LYS A 163 7.33 -5.25 16.62
C LYS A 163 8.69 -5.81 17.04
N PRO A 164 9.64 -5.91 16.10
CA PRO A 164 11.02 -6.26 16.45
C PRO A 164 11.56 -5.33 17.53
N GLU A 165 12.37 -5.88 18.44
CA GLU A 165 12.89 -5.18 19.60
C GLU A 165 13.81 -4.02 19.19
N PRO A 166 13.79 -2.89 19.93
CA PRO A 166 14.35 -1.64 19.44
C PRO A 166 15.88 -1.59 19.42
N ASP A 167 16.58 -2.50 20.10
CA ASP A 167 18.03 -2.55 20.19
C ASP A 167 18.68 -3.31 19.02
N ASP A 168 18.00 -4.31 18.46
CA ASP A 168 18.54 -5.15 17.38
C ASP A 168 17.62 -5.37 16.16
N GLU A 169 16.38 -4.87 16.21
CA GLU A 169 15.35 -5.04 15.18
C GLU A 169 15.01 -6.52 14.90
N MET A 170 15.01 -7.37 15.95
CA MET A 170 14.61 -8.77 15.87
C MET A 170 13.46 -9.13 16.84
N PRO A 171 12.63 -10.13 16.52
CA PRO A 171 12.54 -10.86 15.25
C PRO A 171 11.61 -10.19 14.23
N GLN A 172 11.85 -10.44 12.94
CA GLN A 172 10.96 -9.99 11.88
C GLN A 172 9.64 -10.79 11.83
N ALA A 173 8.51 -10.08 11.80
CA ALA A 173 7.18 -10.64 11.53
C ALA A 173 6.81 -11.84 12.43
N SER A 174 7.17 -11.78 13.71
CA SER A 174 6.90 -12.84 14.67
C SER A 174 6.60 -12.23 16.03
N ALA A 175 5.57 -12.73 16.69
CA ALA A 175 5.25 -12.41 18.09
C ALA A 175 5.95 -13.35 19.09
N ALA A 176 6.88 -14.19 18.61
CA ALA A 176 7.60 -15.17 19.44
C ALA A 176 8.90 -14.56 20.00
N HIS A 177 8.76 -13.52 20.82
CA HIS A 177 9.85 -12.86 21.55
C HIS A 177 9.32 -12.22 22.85
N ASP A 178 10.23 -11.84 23.72
CA ASP A 178 9.97 -11.55 25.13
C ASP A 178 9.05 -10.33 25.33
N THR A 179 9.31 -9.22 24.64
CA THR A 179 8.55 -7.96 24.83
C THR A 179 7.06 -8.11 24.53
N PHE A 180 6.68 -8.92 23.53
CA PHE A 180 5.26 -9.17 23.24
C PHE A 180 4.59 -9.95 24.36
N TRP A 181 5.23 -11.03 24.83
CA TRP A 181 4.65 -11.88 25.87
C TRP A 181 4.66 -11.21 27.25
N ASP A 182 5.60 -10.30 27.52
CA ASP A 182 5.58 -9.43 28.69
C ASP A 182 4.36 -8.49 28.68
N PHE A 183 4.08 -7.85 27.53
CA PHE A 183 2.87 -7.04 27.35
C PHE A 183 1.60 -7.85 27.61
N VAL A 184 1.50 -9.04 27.02
CA VAL A 184 0.35 -9.93 27.19
C VAL A 184 0.18 -10.33 28.67
N ALA A 185 1.24 -10.78 29.33
CA ALA A 185 1.18 -11.22 30.73
C ALA A 185 0.80 -10.09 31.70
N SER A 186 1.20 -8.86 31.40
CA SER A 186 0.99 -7.69 32.25
C SER A 186 -0.37 -7.00 32.04
N HIS A 187 -1.13 -7.38 31.02
CA HIS A 187 -2.39 -6.71 30.63
C HIS A 187 -3.56 -7.70 30.44
N TYR A 188 -3.46 -8.88 31.07
CA TYR A 188 -4.57 -9.82 31.24
C TYR A 188 -5.45 -9.48 32.44
#